data_AF-A0A2G4SPV2-F1
#
_entry.id   AF-A0A2G4SPV2-F1
#
_cell.length_a   1.000
_cell.length_b   1.000
_cell.length_c   1.000
_cell.angle_alpha   90.00
_cell.angle_beta   90.00
_cell.angle_gamma   90.00
#
_symmetry.space_group_name_H-M   'P 1'
#
loop_
_entity.id
_entity.type
_entity.pdbx_description
1 polymer ?
#
loop_
_entity_poly.entity_id
_entity_poly.type
_entity_poly.pdbx_seq_one_letter_code
_entity_poly.pdbx_strand_id
1 'polypeptide(L)'
;MLRHFIIVYADCEKRHTRQQSTLKKRKKAAIKAHELRNKNKAELLKVLDEQKQALANLRVQKVAGGRAQELGEARKNVARVLTVINQTQREQLRLFYQKKKYVPLDLRVKKTRAMRRALTPYEKSLKTVRQQKKLAHFPLRKYAVKA
;
A
#
# COMPACT_ATOMS: atom_id res chain seq x y z
N MET A 1 -51.44 19.31 -18.15
CA MET A 1 -50.10 19.06 -18.74
C MET A 1 -48.98 19.87 -18.09
N LEU A 2 -49.14 21.18 -17.81
CA LEU A 2 -48.05 22.02 -17.26
C LEU A 2 -47.71 21.82 -15.76
N ARG A 3 -48.62 21.26 -14.95
CA ARG A 3 -48.36 21.01 -13.51
C ARG A 3 -47.43 19.81 -13.24
N HIS A 4 -47.36 18.84 -14.13
CA HIS A 4 -46.50 17.67 -13.96
C HIS A 4 -45.04 17.98 -14.33
N PHE A 5 -44.84 18.88 -15.29
CA PHE A 5 -43.51 19.29 -15.75
C PHE A 5 -42.74 20.12 -14.70
N ILE A 6 -43.45 20.94 -13.92
CA ILE A 6 -42.86 21.74 -12.82
C ILE A 6 -42.38 20.85 -11.66
N ILE A 7 -43.10 19.77 -11.34
CA ILE A 7 -42.73 18.86 -10.23
C ILE A 7 -41.46 18.07 -10.57
N VAL A 8 -41.32 17.59 -11.82
CA VAL A 8 -40.13 16.84 -12.25
C VAL A 8 -38.88 17.73 -12.32
N TYR A 9 -39.01 19.00 -12.72
CA TYR A 9 -37.90 19.96 -12.70
C TYR A 9 -37.51 20.41 -11.27
N ALA A 10 -38.49 20.61 -10.37
CA ALA A 10 -38.23 20.92 -8.97
C ALA A 10 -37.56 19.77 -8.19
N ASP A 11 -37.83 18.51 -8.56
CA ASP A 11 -37.16 17.31 -8.01
C ASP A 11 -35.78 17.02 -8.63
N CYS A 12 -35.45 17.65 -9.77
CA CYS A 12 -34.15 17.56 -10.40
C CYS A 12 -33.15 18.55 -9.76
N GLU A 13 -33.56 19.78 -9.48
CA GLU A 13 -32.74 20.79 -8.77
C GLU A 13 -32.42 20.38 -7.33
N LYS A 14 -33.38 19.76 -6.63
CA LYS A 14 -33.18 19.20 -5.28
C LYS A 14 -32.22 18.00 -5.25
N ARG A 15 -32.04 17.29 -6.37
CA ARG A 15 -31.06 16.20 -6.50
C ARG A 15 -29.64 16.71 -6.71
N HIS A 16 -29.45 17.80 -7.43
CA HIS A 16 -28.14 18.43 -7.64
C HIS A 16 -27.58 19.11 -6.37
N THR A 17 -28.44 19.77 -5.58
CA THR A 17 -28.08 20.37 -4.29
C THR A 17 -27.80 19.32 -3.21
N ARG A 18 -28.45 18.14 -3.28
CA ARG A 18 -28.15 16.99 -2.41
C ARG A 18 -26.79 16.36 -2.68
N GLN A 19 -26.37 16.25 -3.95
CA GLN A 19 -25.04 15.75 -4.33
C GLN A 19 -23.92 16.70 -3.86
N GLN A 20 -24.16 18.01 -3.86
CA GLN A 20 -23.21 18.98 -3.28
C GLN A 20 -23.13 18.89 -1.75
N SER A 21 -24.23 18.56 -1.06
CA SER A 21 -24.24 18.38 0.40
C SER A 21 -23.41 17.17 0.87
N THR A 22 -23.33 16.10 0.06
CA THR A 22 -22.54 14.90 0.36
C THR A 22 -21.02 15.09 0.15
N LEU A 23 -20.62 16.09 -0.63
CA LEU A 23 -19.22 16.53 -0.78
C LEU A 23 -18.79 17.54 0.30
N LYS A 24 -19.75 18.20 0.96
CA LYS A 24 -19.55 19.25 1.98
C LYS A 24 -19.59 18.75 3.42
N LYS A 25 -19.38 17.44 3.66
CA LYS A 25 -19.17 16.86 5.00
C LYS A 25 -17.71 16.43 5.21
N ARG A 26 -16.76 17.28 4.81
CA ARG A 26 -15.35 17.17 5.22
C ARG A 26 -15.21 17.57 6.69
N LYS A 27 -15.70 16.71 7.59
CA LYS A 27 -15.26 16.69 9.00
C LYS A 27 -13.73 16.51 8.98
N LYS A 28 -12.98 17.46 9.54
CA LYS A 28 -11.50 17.51 9.69
C LYS A 28 -10.72 16.57 8.76
N ALA A 29 -10.19 17.14 7.68
CA ALA A 29 -9.67 16.43 6.52
C ALA A 29 -8.61 15.36 6.86
N ALA A 30 -8.86 14.17 6.33
CA ALA A 30 -7.94 13.04 6.27
C ALA A 30 -6.63 13.45 5.55
N ILE A 31 -5.47 13.27 6.17
CA ILE A 31 -4.17 13.58 5.53
C ILE A 31 -3.93 12.63 4.36
N LYS A 32 -3.72 13.15 3.15
CA LYS A 32 -3.49 12.27 1.99
C LYS A 32 -2.03 11.84 1.92
N ALA A 33 -1.83 10.55 1.64
CA ALA A 33 -0.48 9.97 1.62
C ALA A 33 0.42 10.53 0.50
N HIS A 34 -0.15 10.89 -0.65
CA HIS A 34 0.65 11.45 -1.76
C HIS A 34 1.25 12.82 -1.41
N GLU A 35 0.54 13.64 -0.63
CA GLU A 35 1.02 14.95 -0.17
C GLU A 35 2.22 14.81 0.79
N LEU A 36 2.33 13.68 1.49
CA LEU A 36 3.42 13.40 2.42
C LEU A 36 4.68 12.85 1.73
N ARG A 37 4.53 12.15 0.59
CA ARG A 37 5.68 11.55 -0.12
C ARG A 37 6.63 12.58 -0.73
N ASN A 38 6.12 13.77 -1.05
CA ASN A 38 6.92 14.85 -1.64
C ASN A 38 7.65 15.69 -0.57
N LYS A 39 7.48 15.40 0.72
CA LYS A 39 8.05 16.17 1.83
C LYS A 39 9.36 15.58 2.31
N ASN A 40 10.19 16.44 2.89
CA ASN A 40 11.47 16.02 3.47
C ASN A 40 11.28 15.28 4.80
N LYS A 41 12.27 14.47 5.21
CA LYS A 41 12.24 13.74 6.50
C LYS A 41 12.03 14.67 7.70
N ALA A 42 12.69 15.83 7.72
CA ALA A 42 12.55 16.81 8.79
C ALA A 42 11.12 17.39 8.86
N GLU A 43 10.50 17.65 7.71
CA GLU A 43 9.11 18.13 7.63
C GLU A 43 8.11 17.07 8.09
N LEU A 44 8.34 15.80 7.73
CA LEU A 44 7.51 14.68 8.17
C LEU A 44 7.53 14.49 9.70
N LEU A 45 8.67 14.76 10.34
CA LEU A 45 8.78 14.70 11.80
C LEU A 45 8.00 15.85 12.47
N LYS A 46 8.06 17.05 11.92
CA LYS A 46 7.24 18.19 12.41
C LYS A 46 5.74 17.88 12.30
N VAL A 47 5.30 17.41 11.13
CA VAL A 47 3.90 16.99 10.90
C VAL A 47 3.49 15.87 11.85
N LEU A 48 4.40 14.93 12.15
CA LEU A 48 4.12 13.85 13.10
C LEU A 48 3.83 14.39 14.50
N ASP A 49 4.63 15.32 14.99
CA ASP A 49 4.48 15.86 16.35
C ASP A 49 3.25 16.76 16.47
N GLU A 50 2.93 17.56 15.45
CA GLU A 50 1.66 18.29 15.36
C GLU A 50 0.43 17.35 15.45
N GLN A 51 0.46 16.23 14.72
CA GLN A 51 -0.65 15.26 14.74
C GLN A 51 -0.73 14.50 16.07
N LYS A 52 0.38 14.25 16.75
CA LYS A 52 0.38 13.67 18.11
C LYS A 52 -0.22 14.63 19.13
N GLN A 53 0.15 15.91 19.07
CA GLN A 53 -0.43 16.94 19.94
C GLN A 53 -1.94 17.08 19.71
N ALA A 54 -2.37 17.12 18.45
CA ALA A 54 -3.79 17.13 18.10
C ALA A 54 -4.54 15.89 18.63
N LEU A 55 -3.92 14.71 18.54
CA LEU A 55 -4.47 13.47 19.10
C LEU A 55 -4.55 13.50 20.63
N ALA A 56 -3.55 14.06 21.32
CA ALA A 56 -3.56 14.21 22.77
C ALA A 56 -4.72 15.13 23.22
N ASN A 57 -4.89 16.26 22.55
CA ASN A 57 -6.00 17.19 22.82
C ASN A 57 -7.37 16.53 22.62
N LEU A 58 -7.54 15.73 21.57
CA LEU A 58 -8.78 15.00 21.32
C LEU A 58 -9.05 13.90 22.36
N ARG A 59 -8.00 13.32 22.97
CA ARG A 59 -8.16 12.36 24.07
C ARG A 59 -8.67 13.03 25.35
N VAL A 60 -8.15 14.21 25.69
CA VAL A 60 -8.64 15.00 26.84
C VAL A 60 -10.10 15.40 26.62
N GLN A 61 -10.43 15.90 25.42
CA GLN A 61 -11.82 16.24 25.07
C GLN A 61 -12.77 15.05 25.13
N LYS A 62 -12.29 13.83 24.80
CA LYS A 62 -13.10 12.61 24.92
C LYS A 62 -13.48 12.32 26.38
N VAL A 63 -12.56 12.52 27.33
CA VAL A 63 -12.84 12.29 28.77
C VAL A 63 -13.90 13.25 29.28
N ALA A 64 -13.89 14.50 28.80
CA ALA A 64 -14.91 15.51 29.09
C ALA A 64 -16.27 15.29 28.39
N GLY A 65 -16.53 14.11 27.82
CA GLY A 65 -17.79 13.80 27.11
C GLY A 65 -17.88 14.39 25.69
N GLY A 66 -16.77 14.89 25.14
CA GLY A 66 -16.71 15.52 23.83
C GLY A 66 -16.72 14.57 22.61
N ARG A 67 -16.30 15.09 21.45
CA ARG A 67 -16.46 14.45 20.13
C ARG A 67 -15.60 13.20 19.93
N ALA A 68 -16.17 12.02 20.24
CA ALA A 68 -15.51 10.72 20.03
C ALA A 68 -15.27 10.34 18.56
N GLN A 69 -16.08 10.84 17.62
CA GLN A 69 -16.03 10.45 16.20
C GLN A 69 -14.73 10.88 15.49
N GLU A 70 -14.08 11.96 15.96
CA GLU A 70 -12.86 12.51 15.34
C GLU A 70 -11.59 11.73 15.72
N LEU A 71 -11.65 10.94 16.80
CA LEU A 71 -10.50 10.22 17.36
C LEU A 71 -10.00 9.11 16.41
N GLY A 72 -10.91 8.46 15.69
CA GLY A 72 -10.58 7.41 14.72
C GLY A 72 -9.74 7.95 13.56
N GLU A 73 -10.07 9.15 13.07
CA GLU A 73 -9.37 9.78 11.96
C GLU A 73 -8.01 10.33 12.40
N ALA A 74 -7.91 10.92 13.59
CA ALA A 74 -6.65 11.38 14.16
C ALA A 74 -5.63 10.23 14.33
N ARG A 75 -6.09 9.04 14.75
CA ARG A 75 -5.22 7.84 14.82
C ARG A 75 -4.72 7.42 13.44
N LYS A 76 -5.59 7.45 12.43
CA LYS A 76 -5.23 7.14 11.04
C LYS A 76 -4.26 8.17 10.45
N ASN A 77 -4.38 9.44 10.81
CA ASN A 77 -3.43 10.49 10.41
C ASN A 77 -2.01 10.19 10.91
N VAL A 78 -1.84 9.91 12.19
CA VAL A 78 -0.53 9.53 12.77
C VAL A 78 0.03 8.27 12.10
N ALA A 79 -0.81 7.25 11.92
CA ALA A 79 -0.40 6.01 11.26
C ALA A 79 0.06 6.23 9.81
N ARG A 80 -0.61 7.12 9.06
CA ARG A 80 -0.22 7.46 7.67
C ARG A 80 1.16 8.10 7.61
N VAL A 81 1.44 9.08 8.48
CA VAL A 81 2.75 9.76 8.52
C VAL A 81 3.86 8.77 8.86
N LEU A 82 3.68 7.96 9.91
CA LEU A 82 4.65 6.92 10.29
C LEU A 82 4.87 5.89 9.17
N THR A 83 3.83 5.52 8.43
CA THR A 83 3.93 4.60 7.30
C THR A 83 4.82 5.17 6.19
N VAL A 84 4.67 6.45 5.83
CA VAL A 84 5.51 7.10 4.81
C VAL A 84 6.96 7.22 5.26
N ILE A 85 7.20 7.56 6.54
CA ILE A 85 8.55 7.58 7.12
C ILE A 85 9.19 6.18 7.04
N ASN A 86 8.46 5.13 7.40
CA ASN A 86 8.97 3.76 7.32
C ASN A 86 9.20 3.28 5.88
N GLN A 87 8.35 3.69 4.93
CA GLN A 87 8.52 3.39 3.50
C GLN A 87 9.83 3.98 2.98
N THR A 88 10.04 5.28 3.17
CA THR A 88 11.25 6.00 2.71
C THR A 88 12.54 5.43 3.32
N GLN A 89 12.54 5.13 4.62
CA GLN A 89 13.69 4.49 5.29
C GLN A 89 13.99 3.10 4.70
N ARG A 90 12.96 2.26 4.47
CA ARG A 90 13.14 0.92 3.90
C ARG A 90 13.62 0.98 2.45
N GLU A 91 13.17 1.96 1.67
CA GLU A 91 13.62 2.19 0.30
C GLU A 91 15.10 2.58 0.27
N GLN A 92 15.52 3.52 1.12
CA GLN A 92 16.93 3.89 1.27
C GLN A 92 17.81 2.70 1.68
N LEU A 93 17.36 1.86 2.62
CA LEU A 93 18.06 0.63 2.99
C LEU A 93 18.14 -0.37 1.84
N ARG A 94 17.09 -0.51 1.03
CA ARG A 94 17.09 -1.37 -0.16
C ARG A 94 18.10 -0.90 -1.20
N LEU A 95 18.22 0.41 -1.40
CA LEU A 95 19.24 0.99 -2.29
C LEU A 95 20.64 0.71 -1.76
N PHE A 96 20.89 0.90 -0.46
CA PHE A 96 22.19 0.65 0.15
C PHE A 96 22.62 -0.83 0.12
N TYR A 97 21.67 -1.76 0.30
CA TYR A 97 21.92 -3.21 0.23
C TYR A 97 21.75 -3.79 -1.17
N GLN A 98 21.52 -2.96 -2.19
CA GLN A 98 21.37 -3.42 -3.55
C GLN A 98 22.65 -4.14 -4.00
N LYS A 99 22.51 -5.31 -4.63
CA LYS A 99 23.62 -6.16 -5.13
C LYS A 99 24.57 -6.74 -4.06
N LYS A 100 24.40 -6.42 -2.78
CA LYS A 100 25.18 -7.07 -1.71
C LYS A 100 24.68 -8.51 -1.49
N LYS A 101 25.61 -9.45 -1.31
CA LYS A 101 25.28 -10.87 -1.09
C LYS A 101 24.44 -11.09 0.17
N TYR A 102 24.77 -10.39 1.26
CA TYR A 102 24.10 -10.52 2.55
C TYR A 102 23.17 -9.34 2.79
N VAL A 103 21.88 -9.64 2.93
CA VAL A 103 20.84 -8.68 3.27
C VAL A 103 20.23 -8.97 4.65
N PRO A 104 19.82 -7.93 5.39
CA PRO A 104 19.10 -8.07 6.65
C PRO A 104 17.83 -8.93 6.51
N LEU A 105 17.41 -9.57 7.60
CA LEU A 105 16.24 -10.47 7.62
C LEU A 105 14.96 -9.78 7.17
N ASP A 106 14.76 -8.51 7.50
CA ASP A 106 13.56 -7.72 7.18
C ASP A 106 13.41 -7.34 5.70
N LEU A 107 14.52 -7.38 4.95
CA LEU A 107 14.55 -7.10 3.52
C LEU A 107 14.50 -8.38 2.66
N ARG A 108 14.61 -9.56 3.28
CA ARG A 108 14.50 -10.83 2.56
C ARG A 108 13.07 -11.04 2.04
N VAL A 109 12.96 -11.72 0.91
CA VAL A 109 11.67 -12.10 0.35
C VAL A 109 10.91 -13.00 1.33
N LYS A 110 9.64 -12.68 1.59
CA LYS A 110 8.76 -13.48 2.44
C LYS A 110 8.33 -14.75 1.70
N LYS A 111 9.07 -15.84 1.92
CA LYS A 111 8.77 -17.21 1.48
C LYS A 111 8.76 -18.14 2.70
N THR A 112 8.21 -19.35 2.54
CA THR A 112 8.32 -20.39 3.57
C THR A 112 9.78 -20.79 3.79
N ARG A 113 10.10 -21.31 4.98
CA ARG A 113 11.45 -21.76 5.32
C ARG A 113 11.95 -22.85 4.36
N ALA A 114 11.09 -23.78 3.98
CA ALA A 114 11.40 -24.84 3.01
C ALA A 114 11.80 -24.25 1.65
N MET A 115 11.02 -23.32 1.11
CA MET A 115 11.34 -22.66 -0.17
C MET A 115 12.64 -21.85 -0.15
N ARG A 116 13.00 -21.24 1.00
CA ARG A 116 14.28 -20.51 1.13
C ARG A 116 15.51 -21.42 1.17
N ARG A 117 15.35 -22.67 1.61
CA ARG A 117 16.42 -23.67 1.69
C ARG A 117 16.52 -24.57 0.46
N ALA A 118 15.48 -24.59 -0.37
CA ALA A 118 15.49 -25.33 -1.62
C ALA A 118 16.59 -24.78 -2.55
N LEU A 119 17.15 -25.68 -3.37
CA LEU A 119 18.10 -25.32 -4.42
C LEU A 119 17.53 -24.26 -5.35
N THR A 120 18.40 -23.36 -5.81
CA THR A 120 18.07 -22.35 -6.82
C THR A 120 17.73 -23.03 -8.15
N PRO A 121 16.93 -22.39 -9.04
CA PRO A 121 16.64 -22.94 -10.36
C PRO A 121 17.90 -23.23 -11.17
N TYR A 122 18.93 -22.39 -11.02
CA TYR A 122 20.24 -22.60 -11.63
C TYR A 122 20.89 -23.89 -11.15
N GLU A 123 21.04 -24.07 -9.83
CA GLU A 123 21.61 -25.28 -9.24
C GLU A 123 20.83 -26.54 -9.62
N LYS A 124 19.49 -26.46 -9.65
CA LYS A 124 18.62 -27.56 -10.09
C LYS A 124 18.81 -27.92 -11.57
N SER A 125 19.15 -26.94 -12.41
CA SER A 125 19.34 -27.13 -13.85
C SER A 125 20.73 -27.62 -14.22
N LEU A 126 21.69 -27.61 -13.28
CA LEU A 126 23.04 -28.09 -13.52
C LEU A 126 23.02 -29.56 -13.89
N LYS A 127 23.59 -29.87 -15.05
CA LYS A 127 23.75 -31.22 -15.59
C LYS A 127 25.22 -31.46 -15.82
N THR A 128 25.68 -32.69 -15.62
CA THR A 128 27.05 -33.08 -15.95
C THR A 128 27.30 -32.93 -17.46
N VAL A 129 28.55 -32.67 -17.86
CA VAL A 129 28.93 -32.55 -19.28
C VAL A 129 28.49 -33.78 -20.08
N ARG A 130 28.61 -34.97 -19.47
CA ARG A 130 28.15 -36.24 -20.06
C ARG A 130 26.64 -36.22 -20.34
N GLN A 131 25.83 -35.79 -19.36
CA GLN A 131 24.38 -35.71 -19.53
C GLN A 131 23.97 -34.65 -20.55
N GLN A 132 24.66 -33.51 -20.59
CA GLN A 132 24.43 -32.47 -21.60
C GLN A 132 24.65 -32.99 -23.02
N LYS A 133 25.79 -33.65 -23.27
CA LYS A 133 26.08 -34.30 -24.57
C LYS A 133 25.00 -35.32 -24.94
N LYS A 134 24.60 -36.18 -24.00
CA LYS A 134 23.53 -37.19 -24.24
C LYS A 134 22.21 -36.54 -24.66
N LEU A 135 21.79 -35.49 -23.98
CA LEU A 135 20.54 -34.78 -24.28
C LEU A 135 20.61 -34.02 -25.62
N ALA A 136 21.77 -33.47 -25.96
CA ALA A 136 21.99 -32.80 -27.24
C ALA A 136 21.90 -33.79 -28.42
N HIS A 137 22.52 -34.97 -28.28
CA HIS A 137 22.52 -35.98 -29.34
C HIS A 137 21.20 -36.75 -29.44
N PHE A 138 20.57 -37.08 -28.31
CA PHE A 138 19.37 -37.93 -28.25
C PHE A 138 18.22 -37.26 -27.47
N PRO A 139 17.63 -36.17 -28.01
CA PRO A 139 16.44 -35.60 -27.42
C PRO A 139 15.23 -36.54 -27.61
N LEU A 140 14.31 -36.53 -26.66
CA LEU A 140 13.02 -37.22 -26.81
C LEU A 140 12.24 -36.57 -27.96
N ARG A 141 12.05 -37.31 -29.04
CA ARG A 141 11.28 -36.89 -30.21
C ARG A 141 9.81 -37.20 -29.98
N LYS A 142 8.93 -36.28 -30.35
CA LYS A 142 7.49 -36.54 -30.37
C LYS A 142 7.15 -37.29 -31.66
N TYR A 143 6.52 -38.45 -31.55
CA TYR A 143 5.99 -39.20 -32.67
C TYR A 143 4.56 -39.67 -32.35
N ALA A 144 3.74 -39.86 -33.38
CA ALA A 144 2.43 -40.46 -33.26
C ALA A 144 2.45 -41.77 -34.06
N VAL A 145 1.98 -42.85 -33.43
CA VAL A 145 1.80 -44.13 -34.12
C VAL A 145 0.35 -44.18 -34.57
N LYS A 146 0.15 -44.28 -35.88
CA LYS A 146 -1.16 -44.56 -36.46
C LYS A 146 -1.24 -46.07 -36.66
N ALA A 147 -2.23 -46.70 -36.04
CA ALA A 147 -2.58 -48.09 -36.29
C ALA A 147 -3.36 -48.19 -37.61
#